data_AF-A0A142WTW4-F1
#
_entry.id   AF-A0A142WTW4-F1
#
_cell.length_a   1.000
_cell.length_b   1.000
_cell.length_c   1.000
_cell.angle_alpha   90.00
_cell.angle_beta   90.00
_cell.angle_gamma   90.00
#
_symmetry.space_group_name_H-M   'P 1'
#
loop_
_entity.id
_entity.type
_entity.pdbx_description
1 polymer ?
#
loop_
_entity_poly.entity_id
_entity_poly.type
_entity_poly.pdbx_seq_one_letter_code
_entity_poly.pdbx_strand_id
1 'polypeptide(L)'
;MLSNLRISAQIAATLSASRVDGSAPKVDYNAGLFKKVPSDANLLYTNGFAIPTANSQSLDLSGSLLDALGVSCVFAKVYAVEIVNLSTTTGQNIQIGGDTNHVPLFGAPADYLTIGPNGVFLAANCLDGWTVTASTGDVIKIANSAGGQTINVAVAILGKTA
;
A
#
# COMPACT_ATOMS: atom_id res chain seq x y z
N MET A 1 19.13 -1.72 15.29
CA MET A 1 18.79 -2.12 13.91
C MET A 1 17.59 -3.06 13.97
N LEU A 2 16.57 -2.85 13.15
CA LEU A 2 15.46 -3.78 13.00
C LEU A 2 15.98 -5.06 12.34
N SER A 3 15.80 -6.20 12.99
CA SER A 3 16.08 -7.52 12.41
C SER A 3 14.74 -8.26 12.29
N ASN A 4 14.43 -8.82 11.12
CA ASN A 4 13.24 -9.66 10.83
C ASN A 4 11.97 -8.98 10.30
N LEU A 5 12.07 -7.97 9.42
CA LEU A 5 10.91 -7.50 8.66
C LEU A 5 10.43 -8.56 7.66
N ARG A 6 9.14 -8.89 7.66
CA ARG A 6 8.53 -9.92 6.79
C ARG A 6 7.29 -9.36 6.10
N ILE A 7 7.08 -9.73 4.84
CA ILE A 7 5.85 -9.39 4.10
C ILE A 7 4.99 -10.63 4.03
N SER A 8 3.71 -10.50 4.37
CA SER A 8 2.72 -11.57 4.27
C SER A 8 1.43 -11.03 3.70
N ALA A 9 0.88 -11.70 2.69
CA ALA A 9 -0.44 -11.43 2.13
C ALA A 9 -1.27 -12.70 2.21
N GLN A 10 -2.53 -12.58 2.57
CA GLN A 10 -3.43 -13.71 2.80
C GLN A 10 -4.83 -13.36 2.32
N ILE A 11 -5.50 -14.34 1.71
CA ILE A 11 -6.95 -14.28 1.52
C ILE A 11 -7.57 -15.28 2.49
N ALA A 12 -8.51 -14.76 3.28
CA ALA A 12 -9.35 -15.50 4.19
C ALA A 12 -10.81 -15.34 3.77
N ALA A 13 -11.55 -16.42 3.56
CA ALA A 13 -12.95 -16.42 3.18
C ALA A 13 -13.66 -17.68 3.68
N THR A 14 -14.95 -17.58 3.99
CA THR A 14 -15.79 -18.74 4.30
C THR A 14 -16.91 -18.83 3.28
N LEU A 15 -17.00 -19.96 2.58
CA LEU A 15 -18.14 -20.27 1.72
C LEU A 15 -19.11 -21.16 2.49
N SER A 16 -20.37 -20.78 2.54
CA SER A 16 -21.42 -21.60 3.16
C SER A 16 -22.70 -21.56 2.33
N ALA A 17 -23.47 -22.64 2.39
CA ALA A 17 -24.76 -22.74 1.71
C ALA A 17 -25.78 -23.39 2.63
N SER A 18 -26.98 -22.83 2.71
CA SER A 18 -28.10 -23.45 3.41
C SER A 18 -28.77 -24.46 2.49
N ARG A 19 -28.99 -25.68 2.97
CA ARG A 19 -29.71 -26.73 2.25
C ARG A 19 -31.13 -26.88 2.80
N VAL A 20 -32.02 -27.42 1.96
CA VAL A 20 -33.42 -27.71 2.31
C VAL A 20 -33.57 -28.72 3.45
N ASP A 21 -32.54 -29.54 3.70
CA ASP A 21 -32.47 -30.47 4.83
C ASP A 21 -32.05 -29.81 6.15
N GLY A 22 -31.84 -28.48 6.16
CA GLY A 22 -31.41 -27.71 7.32
C GLY A 22 -29.91 -27.77 7.61
N SER A 23 -29.12 -28.50 6.81
CA SER A 23 -27.66 -28.50 6.94
C SER A 23 -27.02 -27.25 6.33
N ALA A 24 -25.89 -26.83 6.92
CA ALA A 24 -25.12 -25.68 6.46
C ALA A 24 -23.65 -26.08 6.26
N PRO A 25 -23.31 -26.81 5.17
CA PRO A 25 -21.92 -27.09 4.84
C PRO A 25 -21.11 -25.80 4.73
N LYS A 26 -19.88 -25.83 5.24
CA LYS A 26 -18.92 -24.72 5.24
C LYS A 26 -17.58 -25.16 4.67
N VAL A 27 -16.92 -24.27 3.94
CA VAL A 27 -15.53 -24.39 3.52
C VAL A 27 -14.82 -23.10 3.90
N ASP A 28 -13.85 -23.20 4.79
CA ASP A 28 -12.98 -22.09 5.14
C ASP A 28 -11.77 -22.11 4.21
N TYR A 29 -11.61 -21.03 3.46
CA TYR A 29 -10.41 -20.74 2.69
C TYR A 29 -9.53 -19.82 3.53
N ASN A 30 -8.34 -20.31 3.90
CA ASN A 30 -7.40 -19.50 4.64
C ASN A 30 -5.99 -19.78 4.14
N ALA A 31 -5.57 -19.06 3.10
CA ALA A 31 -4.31 -19.32 2.41
C ALA A 31 -3.44 -18.06 2.38
N GLY A 32 -2.21 -18.18 2.88
CA GLY A 32 -1.16 -17.20 2.66
C GLY A 32 -0.76 -17.24 1.20
N LEU A 33 -1.16 -16.22 0.42
CA LEU A 33 -0.83 -16.12 -0.99
C LEU A 33 0.65 -15.83 -1.21
N PHE A 34 1.25 -15.10 -0.28
CA PHE A 34 2.64 -14.67 -0.38
C PHE A 34 3.25 -14.53 1.00
N LYS A 35 4.42 -15.12 1.19
CA LYS A 35 5.25 -14.94 2.39
C LYS A 35 6.72 -14.94 1.97
N LYS A 36 7.28 -13.75 1.84
CA LYS A 36 8.69 -13.57 1.53
C LYS A 36 9.32 -12.53 2.45
N VAL A 37 10.61 -12.70 2.63
CA VAL A 37 11.45 -11.86 3.46
C VAL A 37 12.53 -11.33 2.54
N PRO A 38 12.52 -10.03 2.19
CA PRO A 38 13.66 -9.44 1.53
C PRO A 38 14.87 -9.57 2.46
N SER A 39 16.00 -10.04 1.95
CA SER A 39 17.16 -10.39 2.77
C SER A 39 17.82 -9.19 3.44
N ASP A 40 17.61 -7.99 2.90
CA ASP A 40 18.26 -6.74 3.31
C ASP A 40 17.26 -5.60 3.62
N ALA A 41 15.95 -5.91 3.77
CA ALA A 41 14.98 -4.91 4.20
C ALA A 41 15.27 -4.44 5.64
N ASN A 42 15.39 -3.14 5.82
CA ASN A 42 15.72 -2.53 7.11
C ASN A 42 14.97 -1.22 7.41
N LEU A 43 14.10 -0.77 6.50
CA LEU A 43 13.24 0.40 6.69
C LEU A 43 11.76 -0.01 6.62
N LEU A 44 10.98 0.50 7.57
CA LEU A 44 9.53 0.42 7.58
C LEU A 44 8.98 1.83 7.84
N TYR A 45 8.29 2.37 6.85
CA TYR A 45 7.50 3.58 7.00
C TYR A 45 6.05 3.20 7.23
N THR A 46 5.39 3.82 8.21
CA THR A 46 3.94 3.69 8.43
C THR A 46 3.37 5.05 8.78
N ASN A 47 2.27 5.45 8.17
CA ASN A 47 1.59 6.68 8.55
C ASN A 47 0.11 6.67 8.13
N GLY A 48 -0.68 7.52 8.78
CA GLY A 48 -2.04 7.85 8.37
C GLY A 48 -2.11 9.25 7.80
N PHE A 49 -2.93 9.46 6.76
CA PHE A 49 -3.15 10.77 6.17
C PHE A 49 -4.63 11.07 6.06
N ALA A 50 -4.99 12.34 6.28
CA ALA A 50 -6.28 12.88 5.92
C ALA A 50 -6.10 13.69 4.64
N ILE A 51 -6.64 13.21 3.51
CA ILE A 51 -6.47 13.83 2.20
C ILE A 51 -7.73 14.62 1.86
N PRO A 52 -7.69 15.97 1.88
CA PRO A 52 -8.85 16.78 1.54
C PRO A 52 -9.34 16.53 0.11
N THR A 53 -10.56 16.95 -0.17
CA THR A 53 -11.14 16.84 -1.52
C THR A 53 -10.23 17.47 -2.58
N ALA A 54 -10.14 16.83 -3.74
CA ALA A 54 -9.34 17.28 -4.88
C ALA A 54 -7.85 17.56 -4.56
N ASN A 55 -7.33 16.97 -3.48
CA ASN A 55 -5.92 17.03 -3.11
C ASN A 55 -5.27 15.65 -3.23
N SER A 56 -3.94 15.64 -3.13
CA SER A 56 -3.16 14.42 -3.08
C SER A 56 -2.11 14.48 -1.99
N GLN A 57 -1.81 13.32 -1.42
CA GLN A 57 -0.60 13.10 -0.65
C GLN A 57 0.49 12.56 -1.57
N SER A 58 1.65 13.22 -1.60
CA SER A 58 2.84 12.72 -2.27
C SER A 58 3.80 12.19 -1.22
N LEU A 59 4.25 10.94 -1.40
CA LEU A 59 5.25 10.31 -0.56
C LEU A 59 6.56 10.26 -1.34
N ASP A 60 7.47 11.19 -1.06
CA ASP A 60 8.80 11.19 -1.66
C ASP A 60 9.71 10.23 -0.89
N LEU A 61 10.01 9.11 -1.54
CA LEU A 61 10.76 7.99 -0.98
C LEU A 61 12.24 8.29 -0.78
N SER A 62 12.74 9.39 -1.35
CA SER A 62 14.17 9.73 -1.37
C SER A 62 14.62 10.68 -0.26
N GLY A 63 13.72 11.30 0.50
CA GLY A 63 14.14 12.28 1.51
C GLY A 63 13.10 12.82 2.48
N SER A 64 11.82 12.74 2.17
CA SER A 64 10.79 13.47 2.94
C SER A 64 10.19 12.73 4.13
N LEU A 65 10.36 11.41 4.19
CA LEU A 65 9.62 10.55 5.10
C LEU A 65 10.37 10.33 6.41
N LEU A 66 9.61 10.24 7.51
CA LEU A 66 10.10 9.87 8.84
C LEU A 66 9.39 8.59 9.29
N ASP A 67 10.12 7.66 9.91
CA ASP A 67 9.50 6.49 10.53
C ASP A 67 8.76 6.86 11.83
N ALA A 68 8.12 5.85 12.44
CA ALA A 68 7.41 6.01 13.71
C ALA A 68 8.31 6.41 14.90
N LEU A 69 9.64 6.36 14.74
CA LEU A 69 10.63 6.78 15.74
C LEU A 69 11.22 8.17 15.43
N GLY A 70 10.77 8.82 14.36
CA GLY A 70 11.26 10.13 13.92
C GLY A 70 12.57 10.06 13.11
N VAL A 71 13.01 8.87 12.69
CA VAL A 71 14.21 8.68 11.88
C VAL A 71 13.87 8.86 10.40
N SER A 72 14.74 9.55 9.67
CA SER A 72 14.56 9.74 8.22
C SER A 72 14.56 8.40 7.48
N CYS A 73 13.52 8.20 6.67
CA CYS A 73 13.36 7.05 5.77
C CYS A 73 13.76 7.47 4.35
N VAL A 74 15.04 7.33 4.04
CA VAL A 74 15.56 7.46 2.68
C VAL A 74 15.66 6.07 2.07
N PHE A 75 14.75 5.74 1.18
CA PHE A 75 14.74 4.45 0.51
C PHE A 75 15.69 4.48 -0.69
N ALA A 76 16.51 3.44 -0.85
CA ALA A 76 17.15 3.13 -2.14
C ALA A 76 16.42 2.02 -2.90
N LYS A 77 15.60 1.25 -2.18
CA LYS A 77 14.76 0.23 -2.78
C LYS A 77 13.52 -0.02 -1.93
N VAL A 78 12.38 -0.15 -2.59
CA VAL A 78 11.10 -0.55 -1.98
C VAL A 78 10.77 -1.98 -2.34
N TYR A 79 10.36 -2.77 -1.35
CA TYR A 79 9.97 -4.17 -1.51
C TYR A 79 8.47 -4.39 -1.41
N ALA A 80 7.76 -3.55 -0.66
CA ALA A 80 6.30 -3.56 -0.64
C ALA A 80 5.71 -2.19 -0.30
N VAL A 81 4.51 -1.97 -0.81
CA VAL A 81 3.66 -0.82 -0.54
C VAL A 81 2.26 -1.35 -0.22
N GLU A 82 1.74 -0.96 0.94
CA GLU A 82 0.36 -1.17 1.34
C GLU A 82 -0.32 0.19 1.55
N ILE A 83 -1.47 0.38 0.92
CA ILE A 83 -2.30 1.57 1.09
C ILE A 83 -3.74 1.12 1.28
N VAL A 84 -4.36 1.59 2.36
CA VAL A 84 -5.75 1.27 2.71
C VAL A 84 -6.59 2.53 2.63
N ASN A 85 -7.68 2.48 1.86
CA ASN A 85 -8.72 3.49 1.89
C ASN A 85 -9.61 3.25 3.11
N LEU A 86 -9.52 4.12 4.13
CA LEU A 86 -10.27 3.98 5.38
C LEU A 86 -11.69 4.56 5.29
N SER A 87 -12.10 5.07 4.12
CA SER A 87 -13.48 5.47 3.93
C SER A 87 -14.41 4.26 4.01
N THR A 88 -15.61 4.49 4.54
CA THR A 88 -16.70 3.51 4.59
C THR A 88 -17.88 3.90 3.70
N THR A 89 -17.76 4.99 2.93
CA THR A 89 -18.86 5.58 2.15
C THR A 89 -18.65 5.35 0.65
N THR A 90 -19.58 4.65 -0.01
CA THR A 90 -19.56 4.35 -1.45
C THR A 90 -19.20 5.56 -2.32
N GLY A 91 -18.30 5.36 -3.28
CA GLY A 91 -17.85 6.41 -4.21
C GLY A 91 -16.70 7.28 -3.69
N GLN A 92 -16.33 7.16 -2.41
CA GLN A 92 -15.14 7.82 -1.88
C GLN A 92 -13.86 7.08 -2.29
N ASN A 93 -13.46 7.29 -3.54
CA ASN A 93 -12.34 6.59 -4.16
C ASN A 93 -11.03 7.37 -4.00
N ILE A 94 -9.95 6.63 -3.78
CA ILE A 94 -8.58 7.14 -3.92
C ILE A 94 -7.94 6.61 -5.21
N GLN A 95 -6.98 7.35 -5.76
CA GLN A 95 -6.14 6.92 -6.87
C GLN A 95 -4.70 6.83 -6.40
N ILE A 96 -4.04 5.70 -6.65
CA ILE A 96 -2.65 5.46 -6.29
C ILE A 96 -1.83 5.43 -7.57
N GLY A 97 -0.80 6.27 -7.67
CA GLY A 97 -0.01 6.49 -8.90
C GLY A 97 -0.33 7.83 -9.56
N GLY A 98 -0.07 7.93 -10.87
CA GLY A 98 -0.38 9.13 -11.66
C GLY A 98 0.54 10.33 -11.38
N ASP A 99 1.75 10.10 -10.88
CA ASP A 99 2.78 11.12 -10.73
C ASP A 99 3.78 11.06 -11.88
N THR A 100 4.21 12.21 -12.40
CA THR A 100 5.23 12.25 -13.46
C THR A 100 6.57 11.68 -12.96
N ASN A 101 6.85 11.89 -11.69
CA ASN A 101 8.01 11.43 -10.94
C ASN A 101 7.62 10.18 -10.12
N HIS A 102 6.99 9.20 -10.76
CA HIS A 102 6.61 7.96 -10.08
C HIS A 102 7.81 7.05 -9.84
N VAL A 103 7.85 6.44 -8.65
CA VAL A 103 8.61 5.19 -8.47
C VAL A 103 8.08 4.16 -9.48
N PRO A 104 8.91 3.26 -10.05
CA PRO A 104 8.51 2.32 -11.13
C PRO A 104 7.61 1.16 -10.65
N LEU A 105 6.63 1.47 -9.79
CA LEU A 105 5.55 0.61 -9.34
C LEU A 105 4.48 0.42 -10.41
N PHE A 106 4.30 1.43 -11.27
CA PHE A 106 3.40 1.42 -12.43
C PHE A 106 4.20 1.49 -13.74
N GLY A 107 3.57 1.12 -14.85
CA GLY A 107 4.25 1.02 -16.16
C GLY A 107 4.52 2.36 -16.83
N ALA A 108 3.73 3.38 -16.51
CA ALA A 108 3.89 4.73 -17.02
C ALA A 108 3.50 5.80 -15.98
N PRO A 109 3.96 7.06 -16.13
CA PRO A 109 3.68 8.11 -15.14
C PRO A 109 2.20 8.50 -15.00
N ALA A 110 1.39 8.30 -16.04
CA ALA A 110 -0.05 8.56 -16.01
C ALA A 110 -0.87 7.39 -15.46
N ASP A 111 -0.24 6.24 -15.20
CA ASP A 111 -0.94 5.06 -14.71
C ASP A 111 -1.26 5.21 -13.23
N TYR A 112 -2.49 4.84 -12.88
CA TYR A 112 -2.94 4.77 -11.50
C TYR A 112 -3.97 3.66 -11.33
N LEU A 113 -4.10 3.21 -10.09
CA LEU A 113 -5.17 2.29 -9.67
C LEU A 113 -6.18 3.03 -8.80
N THR A 114 -7.46 2.92 -9.15
CA THR A 114 -8.57 3.44 -8.35
C THR A 114 -8.98 2.42 -7.28
N ILE A 115 -8.95 2.83 -6.02
CA ILE A 115 -9.31 2.01 -4.85
C ILE A 115 -10.52 2.63 -4.15
N GLY A 116 -11.60 1.87 -4.09
CA GLY A 116 -12.83 2.27 -3.39
C GLY A 116 -12.72 2.18 -1.86
N PRO A 117 -13.80 2.58 -1.15
CA PRO A 117 -13.91 2.50 0.31
C PRO A 117 -13.61 1.11 0.86
N ASN A 118 -12.92 1.01 2.00
CA ASN A 118 -12.39 -0.22 2.60
C ASN A 118 -11.49 -1.05 1.68
N GLY A 119 -11.09 -0.51 0.53
CA GLY A 119 -10.21 -1.17 -0.42
C GLY A 119 -8.75 -1.10 0.02
N VAL A 120 -7.99 -2.11 -0.40
CA VAL A 120 -6.55 -2.23 -0.14
C VAL A 120 -5.82 -2.33 -1.46
N PHE A 121 -4.76 -1.54 -1.60
CA PHE A 121 -3.70 -1.76 -2.56
C PHE A 121 -2.51 -2.38 -1.83
N LEU A 122 -2.10 -3.57 -2.25
CA LEU A 122 -0.89 -4.22 -1.78
C LEU A 122 -0.08 -4.67 -2.98
N ALA A 123 1.11 -4.09 -3.14
CA ALA A 123 2.08 -4.51 -4.13
C ALA A 123 3.36 -4.95 -3.42
N ALA A 124 3.89 -6.11 -3.80
CA ALA A 124 5.13 -6.64 -3.25
C ALA A 124 6.03 -7.22 -4.35
N ASN A 125 7.30 -6.84 -4.33
CA ASN A 125 8.35 -7.35 -5.20
C ASN A 125 9.58 -7.69 -4.35
N CYS A 126 9.49 -8.75 -3.52
CA CYS A 126 10.47 -8.97 -2.44
C CYS A 126 11.84 -9.48 -2.87
N LEU A 127 12.00 -9.93 -4.12
CA LEU A 127 13.30 -10.36 -4.62
C LEU A 127 14.00 -9.20 -5.32
N ASP A 128 13.33 -8.60 -6.31
CA ASP A 128 13.96 -7.57 -7.15
C ASP A 128 13.80 -6.17 -6.54
N GLY A 129 12.64 -5.90 -5.94
CA GLY A 129 12.22 -4.59 -5.45
C GLY A 129 12.08 -3.55 -6.57
N TRP A 130 11.68 -2.35 -6.18
CA TRP A 130 11.70 -1.16 -7.03
C TRP A 130 12.82 -0.25 -6.57
N THR A 131 13.78 0.01 -7.46
CA THR A 131 14.86 0.96 -7.20
C THR A 131 14.29 2.37 -7.02
N VAL A 132 14.78 3.06 -5.99
CA VAL A 132 14.54 4.48 -5.74
C VAL A 132 15.82 5.21 -6.12
N THR A 133 15.73 6.10 -7.10
CA THR A 133 16.83 6.91 -7.61
C THR A 133 16.85 8.26 -6.91
N ALA A 134 17.83 8.49 -6.03
CA ALA A 134 17.97 9.72 -5.22
C ALA A 134 17.84 11.01 -6.05
N SER A 135 16.60 11.49 -6.15
CA SER A 135 16.12 12.62 -6.93
C SER A 135 14.68 12.89 -6.45
N THR A 136 14.06 13.99 -6.88
CA THR A 136 12.63 14.22 -6.61
C THR A 136 11.70 13.29 -7.40
N GLY A 137 12.26 12.23 -8.00
CA GLY A 137 11.71 11.39 -9.06
C GLY A 137 10.94 10.14 -8.61
N ASP A 138 10.92 9.81 -7.32
CA ASP A 138 10.36 8.54 -6.82
C ASP A 138 9.24 8.76 -5.80
N VAL A 139 8.12 9.21 -6.33
CA VAL A 139 6.94 9.55 -5.56
C VAL A 139 5.90 8.45 -5.67
N ILE A 140 5.30 8.09 -4.54
CA ILE A 140 4.01 7.42 -4.50
C ILE A 140 2.95 8.48 -4.20
N LYS A 141 2.11 8.76 -5.20
CA LYS A 141 1.01 9.71 -5.06
C LYS A 141 -0.28 8.97 -4.70
N ILE A 142 -1.01 9.53 -3.74
CA ILE A 142 -2.34 9.10 -3.32
C ILE A 142 -3.27 10.29 -3.50
N ALA A 143 -4.12 10.27 -4.52
CA ALA A 143 -5.06 11.34 -4.80
C ALA A 143 -6.46 11.01 -4.29
N ASN A 144 -7.11 11.97 -3.62
CA ASN A 144 -8.52 11.90 -3.31
C ASN A 144 -9.31 12.31 -4.57
N SER A 145 -9.89 11.32 -5.22
CA SER A 145 -10.70 11.50 -6.45
C SER A 145 -12.19 11.72 -6.16
N ALA A 146 -12.59 11.68 -4.89
CA ALA A 146 -13.96 11.90 -4.48
C ALA A 146 -14.26 13.40 -4.31
N GLY A 147 -15.48 13.81 -4.68
CA GLY A 147 -15.92 15.18 -4.49
C GLY A 147 -16.42 15.46 -3.07
N GLY A 148 -16.12 16.66 -2.56
CA GLY A 148 -16.72 17.26 -1.36
C GLY A 148 -16.24 16.76 0.00
N GLN A 149 -15.52 15.63 0.10
CA GLN A 149 -15.14 14.99 1.36
C GLN A 149 -13.63 14.75 1.48
N THR A 150 -13.13 14.77 2.72
CA THR A 150 -11.79 14.30 3.09
C THR A 150 -11.79 12.78 3.23
N ILE A 151 -10.78 12.10 2.67
CA ILE A 151 -10.59 10.66 2.82
C ILE A 151 -9.38 10.39 3.72
N ASN A 152 -9.57 9.53 4.72
CA ASN A 152 -8.48 9.02 5.54
C ASN A 152 -7.87 7.78 4.87
N VAL A 153 -6.54 7.71 4.87
CA VAL A 153 -5.80 6.55 4.36
C VAL A 153 -4.76 6.10 5.37
N ALA A 154 -4.45 4.80 5.38
CA ALA A 154 -3.29 4.24 6.07
C ALA A 154 -2.29 3.74 5.04
N VAL A 155 -1.00 3.95 5.33
CA VAL A 155 0.11 3.60 4.44
C VAL A 155 1.15 2.82 5.22
N ALA A 156 1.68 1.76 4.62
CA ALA A 156 2.90 1.09 5.03
C ALA A 156 3.82 0.87 3.83
N ILE A 157 5.12 1.12 3.99
CA ILE A 157 6.13 0.91 2.96
C ILE A 157 7.31 0.17 3.58
N LEU A 158 7.66 -0.97 3.00
CA LEU A 158 8.85 -1.72 3.37
C LEU A 158 9.93 -1.53 2.32
N GLY A 159 11.16 -1.27 2.77
CA GLY A 159 12.29 -1.18 1.88
C GLY A 159 13.62 -1.28 2.60
N LYS A 160 14.65 -0.74 1.95
CA LYS A 160 15.97 -0.59 2.53
C LYS A 160 16.52 0.80 2.32
N THR A 161 17.40 1.19 3.24
CA THR A 161 18.27 2.36 3.11
C THR A 161 19.12 2.31 1.83
N ALA A 162 19.49 3.49 1.34
CA ALA A 162 20.66 3.67 0.49
C ALA A 162 21.93 3.13 1.14
#